data_AF-A0A3P7QDI4-F1
#
_entry.id   AF-A0A3P7QDI4-F1
#
_cell.length_a   1.000
_cell.length_b   1.000
_cell.length_c   1.000
_cell.angle_alpha   90.00
_cell.angle_beta   90.00
_cell.angle_gamma   90.00
#
_symmetry.space_group_name_H-M   'P 1'
#
loop_
_entity.id
_entity.type
_entity.pdbx_description
1 polymer ?
#
loop_
_entity_poly.entity_id
_entity_poly.type
_entity_poly.pdbx_seq_one_letter_code
_entity_poly.pdbx_strand_id
1 'polypeptide(L)'
;MASIISGFLAEITMQRLESMVLLSIDPMLWVRYVYDTFVVVKEGHFEALHKTITSIIPGIQIPLEKDVKHKLPFLDVLVRPNADGTLQTSIYRQDTYAAVIPNYASNNPFSHKMIAINSLLRRAKTLL
;
A
#
# COMPACT_ATOMS: atom_id res chain seq x y z
N MET A 1 -15.36 9.41 8.64
CA MET A 1 -14.86 10.34 7.60
C MET A 1 -13.73 11.13 8.22
N ALA A 2 -12.55 11.11 7.60
CA ALA A 2 -11.43 11.93 8.06
C ALA A 2 -11.67 13.41 7.71
N SER A 3 -11.00 14.33 8.41
CA SER A 3 -11.07 15.75 8.12
C SER A 3 -10.60 16.03 6.68
N ILE A 4 -11.18 17.04 6.02
CA ILE A 4 -10.73 17.50 4.68
C ILE A 4 -9.23 17.86 4.71
N ILE A 5 -8.74 18.31 5.86
CA ILE A 5 -7.35 18.77 6.04
C ILE A 5 -6.38 17.59 6.24
N SER A 6 -6.83 16.44 6.74
CA SER A 6 -5.91 15.36 7.13
C SER A 6 -5.19 14.75 5.92
N GLY A 7 -5.86 14.65 4.77
CA GLY A 7 -5.22 14.17 3.54
C GLY A 7 -4.10 15.11 3.08
N PHE A 8 -4.31 16.42 3.19
CA PHE A 8 -3.30 17.41 2.83
C PHE A 8 -2.11 17.41 3.79
N LEU A 9 -2.36 17.29 5.10
CA LEU A 9 -1.29 17.13 6.09
C LEU A 9 -0.49 15.84 5.86
N ALA A 10 -1.16 14.72 5.61
CA ALA A 10 -0.49 13.45 5.27
C ALA A 10 0.42 13.63 4.05
N GLU A 11 -0.09 14.27 2.98
CA GLU A 11 0.68 14.52 1.77
C GLU A 11 1.93 15.37 2.05
N ILE A 12 1.81 16.51 2.73
CA ILE A 12 2.96 17.37 3.06
C ILE A 12 3.98 16.62 3.92
N THR A 13 3.51 15.87 4.93
CA THR A 13 4.41 15.12 5.81
C THR A 13 5.18 14.04 5.05
N MET A 14 4.52 13.33 4.14
CA MET A 14 5.15 12.27 3.34
C MET A 14 6.11 12.85 2.30
N GLN A 15 5.76 13.95 1.63
CA GLN A 15 6.68 14.62 0.70
C GLN A 15 7.95 15.10 1.41
N ARG A 16 7.81 15.67 2.61
CA ARG A 16 8.96 16.07 3.42
C ARG A 16 9.81 14.86 3.82
N LEU A 17 9.20 13.76 4.24
CA LEU A 17 9.91 12.52 4.55
C LEU A 17 10.67 11.98 3.33
N GLU A 18 10.01 11.87 2.18
CA GLU A 18 10.60 11.41 0.92
C GLU A 18 11.80 12.27 0.53
N SER A 19 11.68 13.60 0.62
CA SER A 19 12.76 14.52 0.28
C SER A 19 14.03 14.33 1.13
N MET A 20 13.90 13.84 2.37
CA MET A 20 15.05 13.59 3.25
C MET A 20 15.58 12.16 3.10
N VAL A 21 14.70 11.18 2.97
CA VAL A 21 15.09 9.76 2.82
C VAL A 21 15.79 9.52 1.49
N LEU A 22 15.24 10.05 0.39
CA LEU A 22 15.77 9.84 -0.97
C LEU A 22 17.12 10.55 -1.20
N LEU A 23 17.52 11.48 -0.34
CA LEU A 23 18.87 12.05 -0.35
C LEU A 23 19.91 11.12 0.29
N SER A 24 19.47 10.27 1.23
CA SER A 24 20.35 9.40 2.01
C SER A 24 20.41 7.97 1.47
N ILE A 25 19.35 7.53 0.80
CA ILE A 25 19.18 6.15 0.34
C ILE A 25 18.68 6.18 -1.11
N ASP A 26 19.23 5.29 -1.92
CA ASP A 26 18.85 5.10 -3.32
C ASP A 26 18.03 3.80 -3.45
N PRO A 27 16.70 3.84 -3.26
CA PRO A 27 15.85 2.68 -3.43
C PRO A 27 15.72 2.32 -4.92
N MET A 28 15.67 1.02 -5.23
CA MET A 28 15.40 0.55 -6.58
C MET A 28 13.98 0.89 -7.04
N LEU A 29 13.04 0.95 -6.09
CA LEU A 29 11.66 1.33 -6.33
C LEU A 29 11.10 2.00 -5.08
N TRP A 30 10.38 3.10 -5.29
CA TRP A 30 9.62 3.79 -4.25
C TRP A 30 8.23 4.11 -4.79
N VAL A 31 7.19 3.50 -4.20
CA VAL A 31 5.79 3.69 -4.59
C VAL A 31 4.99 4.08 -3.36
N ARG A 32 4.24 5.17 -3.44
CA ARG A 32 3.44 5.68 -2.34
C ARG A 32 1.96 5.80 -2.70
N TYR A 33 1.10 5.47 -1.75
CA TYR A 33 -0.34 5.76 -1.76
C TYR A 33 -0.73 6.48 -0.47
N VAL A 34 -0.90 7.80 -0.55
CA VAL A 34 -1.12 8.69 0.60
C VAL A 34 0.01 8.56 1.63
N TYR A 35 -0.15 7.74 2.66
CA TYR A 35 0.85 7.45 3.69
C TYR A 35 1.44 6.03 3.61
N ASP A 36 0.81 5.12 2.88
CA ASP A 36 1.30 3.75 2.69
C ASP A 36 2.39 3.75 1.63
N THR A 37 3.56 3.21 1.95
CA THR A 37 4.73 3.24 1.05
C THR A 37 5.29 1.84 0.86
N PHE A 38 5.53 1.47 -0.39
CA PHE A 38 6.23 0.26 -0.80
C PHE A 38 7.62 0.63 -1.33
N VAL A 39 8.64 0.00 -0.78
CA VAL A 39 10.04 0.30 -1.12
C VAL A 39 10.80 -0.99 -1.43
N VAL A 40 11.54 -0.98 -2.53
CA VAL A 40 12.52 -2.02 -2.86
C VAL A 40 13.90 -1.43 -2.65
N VAL A 41 14.68 -2.03 -1.75
CA VAL A 41 16.08 -1.68 -1.48
C VAL A 41 16.96 -2.90 -1.60
N LYS A 42 18.27 -2.68 -1.75
CA LYS A 42 19.27 -3.74 -1.66
C LYS A 42 19.22 -4.41 -0.29
N GLU A 43 19.49 -5.70 -0.27
CA GLU A 43 19.61 -6.47 0.96
C GLU A 43 20.64 -5.80 1.92
N GLY A 44 20.36 -5.82 3.21
CA GLY A 44 21.17 -5.17 4.24
C GLY A 44 20.97 -3.66 4.41
N HIS A 45 20.35 -2.95 3.46
CA HIS A 45 20.08 -1.50 3.58
C HIS A 45 18.76 -1.19 4.29
N PHE A 46 17.96 -2.22 4.56
CA PHE A 46 16.63 -2.10 5.14
C PHE A 46 16.63 -1.49 6.55
N GLU A 47 17.55 -1.91 7.42
CA GLU A 47 17.64 -1.38 8.79
C GLU A 47 18.13 0.07 8.81
N ALA A 48 19.05 0.40 7.91
CA ALA A 48 19.51 1.77 7.72
C ALA A 48 18.35 2.67 7.26
N LEU A 49 17.52 2.20 6.32
CA LEU A 49 16.31 2.90 5.88
C LEU A 49 15.34 3.15 7.02
N HIS A 50 15.03 2.12 7.80
CA HIS A 50 14.11 2.26 8.93
C HIS A 50 14.63 3.25 9.98
N LYS A 51 15.94 3.19 10.28
CA LYS A 51 16.57 4.11 11.23
C LYS A 51 16.52 5.56 10.74
N THR A 52 16.83 5.81 9.47
CA THR A 52 16.74 7.14 8.87
C THR A 52 15.32 7.68 8.91
N ILE A 53 14.33 6.87 8.49
CA ILE A 53 12.91 7.23 8.53
C ILE A 53 12.47 7.60 9.96
N THR A 54 12.83 6.78 10.94
CA THR A 54 12.46 7.00 12.35
C THR A 54 13.15 8.23 12.95
N SER A 55 14.36 8.59 12.48
CA SER A 55 15.03 9.81 12.91
C SER A 55 14.43 11.09 12.33
N ILE A 56 13.82 11.02 11.15
CA ILE A 56 13.23 12.17 10.46
C ILE A 56 11.96 12.65 11.16
N ILE A 57 11.15 11.72 11.67
CA ILE A 57 9.91 12.01 12.39
C ILE A 57 10.06 11.55 13.84
N PRO A 58 10.74 12.34 14.69
CA PRO A 58 10.93 11.97 16.09
C PRO A 58 9.58 11.80 16.79
N GLY A 59 9.44 10.69 17.53
CA GLY A 59 8.23 10.38 18.30
C GLY A 59 7.17 9.56 17.56
N ILE A 60 7.33 9.30 16.26
CA ILE A 60 6.44 8.40 15.51
C ILE A 60 7.19 7.11 15.20
N GLN A 61 6.70 5.98 15.76
CA GLN A 61 7.16 4.65 15.35
C GLN A 61 6.46 4.27 14.06
N ILE A 62 7.17 4.32 12.94
CA ILE A 62 6.64 3.87 11.65
C ILE A 62 6.72 2.34 11.62
N PRO A 63 5.58 1.65 11.56
CA PRO A 63 5.56 0.20 11.41
C PRO A 63 6.13 -0.15 10.05
N LEU A 64 6.97 -1.17 10.01
CA LEU A 64 7.71 -1.55 8.82
C LEU A 64 7.58 -3.06 8.65
N GLU A 65 7.02 -3.46 7.52
CA GLU A 65 6.79 -4.86 7.18
C GLU A 65 7.88 -5.35 6.25
N LYS A 66 8.53 -6.47 6.61
CA LYS A 66 9.46 -7.20 5.74
C LYS A 66 8.68 -8.22 4.91
N ASP A 67 9.20 -8.55 3.74
CA ASP A 67 8.64 -9.63 2.95
C ASP A 67 8.72 -10.95 3.72
N VAL A 68 7.66 -11.76 3.60
CA VAL A 68 7.60 -13.10 4.20
C VAL A 68 7.53 -14.10 3.06
N LYS A 69 8.54 -14.96 2.95
CA LYS A 69 8.69 -15.93 1.85
C LYS A 69 8.66 -15.25 0.47
N HIS A 70 9.34 -14.11 0.32
CA HIS A 70 9.37 -13.31 -0.92
C HIS A 70 7.99 -12.83 -1.38
N LYS A 71 7.10 -12.56 -0.42
CA LYS A 71 5.80 -11.94 -0.70
C LYS A 71 5.57 -10.83 0.30
N LEU A 72 5.11 -9.68 -0.20
CA LEU A 72 4.74 -8.55 0.64
C LEU A 72 3.39 -7.99 0.16
N PRO A 73 2.37 -7.93 1.02
CA PRO A 73 1.12 -7.26 0.67
C PRO A 73 1.35 -5.74 0.60
N PHE A 74 0.71 -5.10 -0.37
CA PHE A 74 0.64 -3.65 -0.50
C PHE A 74 -0.74 -3.28 -1.02
N LEU A 75 -1.52 -2.54 -0.22
CA LEU A 75 -2.93 -2.25 -0.50
C LEU A 75 -3.72 -3.55 -0.78
N ASP A 76 -4.39 -3.62 -1.95
CA ASP A 76 -5.21 -4.76 -2.40
C ASP A 76 -4.41 -5.81 -3.19
N VAL A 77 -3.07 -5.70 -3.27
CA VAL A 77 -2.22 -6.62 -4.04
C VAL A 77 -1.12 -7.28 -3.20
N LEU A 78 -0.75 -8.49 -3.60
CA LEU A 78 0.40 -9.23 -3.09
C LEU A 78 1.51 -9.11 -4.12
N VAL A 79 2.61 -8.48 -3.73
CA VAL A 79 3.77 -8.26 -4.59
C VAL A 79 4.77 -9.39 -4.38
N ARG A 80 5.32 -9.93 -5.47
CA ARG A 80 6.37 -10.96 -5.45
C ARG A 80 7.44 -10.65 -6.49
N PRO A 81 8.72 -10.76 -6.16
CA PRO A 81 9.78 -10.69 -7.16
C PRO A 81 9.81 -12.00 -7.97
N ASN A 82 10.01 -11.85 -9.27
CA ASN A 82 10.31 -12.94 -10.20
C ASN A 82 11.83 -13.17 -10.27
N ALA A 83 12.24 -14.32 -10.80
CA ALA A 83 13.66 -14.68 -10.95
C ALA A 83 14.45 -13.74 -11.89
N ASP A 84 13.76 -13.04 -12.79
CA ASP A 84 14.33 -12.05 -13.71
C ASP A 84 14.44 -10.64 -13.10
N GLY A 85 14.06 -10.47 -11.82
CA GLY A 85 14.06 -9.19 -11.12
C GLY A 85 12.82 -8.32 -11.35
N THR A 86 11.86 -8.77 -12.17
CA THR A 86 10.57 -8.08 -12.33
C THR A 86 9.65 -8.33 -11.12
N LEU A 87 8.67 -7.45 -10.91
CA LEU A 87 7.66 -7.64 -9.87
C LEU A 87 6.37 -8.18 -10.49
N GLN A 88 5.84 -9.26 -9.92
CA GLN A 88 4.51 -9.77 -10.20
C GLN A 88 3.55 -9.35 -9.09
N THR A 89 2.37 -8.88 -9.47
CA THR A 89 1.27 -8.59 -8.54
C THR A 89 0.16 -9.62 -8.70
N SER A 90 -0.50 -9.96 -7.59
CA SER A 90 -1.74 -10.73 -7.59
C SER A 90 -2.71 -10.14 -6.57
N ILE A 91 -4.01 -10.39 -6.68
CA ILE A 91 -4.98 -9.90 -5.69
C ILE A 91 -4.64 -10.45 -4.29
N TYR A 92 -4.54 -9.57 -3.30
CA TYR A 92 -4.39 -9.93 -1.89
C TYR A 92 -5.71 -9.74 -1.15
N ARG A 93 -6.00 -10.65 -0.23
CA ARG A 93 -7.12 -10.55 0.71
C ARG A 93 -6.59 -10.94 2.08
N GLN A 94 -6.74 -10.03 3.04
CA GLN A 94 -6.43 -10.35 4.44
C GLN A 94 -7.39 -11.42 4.95
N ASP A 95 -6.96 -12.16 5.98
CA ASP A 95 -7.77 -13.22 6.61
C ASP A 95 -9.10 -12.70 7.18
N THR A 96 -9.16 -11.41 7.50
CA THR A 96 -10.36 -10.71 7.97
C THR A 96 -11.34 -10.34 6.86
N TYR A 97 -11.03 -10.62 5.60
CA TYR A 97 -11.89 -10.28 4.46
C TYR A 97 -13.17 -11.12 4.46
N ALA A 98 -14.29 -10.50 4.85
CA ALA A 98 -15.59 -11.16 4.97
C ALA A 98 -16.41 -11.21 3.66
N ALA A 99 -15.83 -10.87 2.51
CA ALA A 99 -16.50 -10.88 1.19
C ALA A 99 -17.93 -10.28 1.19
N VAL A 100 -18.13 -9.19 1.93
CA VAL A 100 -19.47 -8.64 2.17
C VAL A 100 -19.95 -7.93 0.90
N ILE A 101 -20.93 -8.52 0.23
CA ILE A 101 -21.62 -7.94 -0.93
C ILE A 101 -23.04 -7.57 -0.51
N PRO A 102 -23.59 -6.41 -0.93
CA PRO A 102 -24.97 -6.06 -0.64
C PRO A 102 -25.94 -7.15 -1.11
N ASN A 103 -26.80 -7.64 -0.21
CA ASN A 103 -27.82 -8.62 -0.57
C ASN A 103 -28.72 -8.06 -1.67
N TYR A 104 -28.96 -8.83 -2.73
CA TYR A 104 -29.79 -8.43 -3.86
C TYR A 104 -31.22 -8.02 -3.44
N ALA A 105 -31.80 -8.67 -2.43
CA ALA A 105 -33.14 -8.36 -1.93
C ALA A 105 -33.17 -7.21 -0.91
N SER A 106 -32.03 -6.68 -0.48
CA SER A 106 -31.99 -5.57 0.48
C SER A 106 -32.59 -4.29 -0.11
N ASN A 107 -33.03 -3.37 0.75
CA ASN A 107 -33.59 -2.07 0.34
C ASN A 107 -32.53 -1.07 -0.21
N ASN A 108 -31.38 -1.55 -0.68
CA ASN A 108 -30.37 -0.72 -1.32
C ASN A 108 -30.76 -0.43 -2.79
N PRO A 109 -30.50 0.80 -3.30
CA PRO A 109 -30.69 1.12 -4.70
C PRO A 109 -29.97 0.14 -5.63
N PHE A 110 -30.59 -0.15 -6.78
CA PHE A 110 -30.02 -1.06 -7.77
C PHE A 110 -28.63 -0.60 -8.23
N SER A 111 -28.43 0.71 -8.41
CA SER A 111 -27.14 1.29 -8.77
C SER A 111 -26.03 0.93 -7.79
N HIS A 112 -26.29 0.92 -6.48
CA HIS A 112 -25.28 0.59 -5.46
C HIS A 112 -24.88 -0.89 -5.52
N LYS A 113 -25.85 -1.79 -5.72
CA LYS A 113 -25.60 -3.23 -5.90
C LYS A 113 -24.76 -3.49 -7.16
N MET A 114 -25.11 -2.82 -8.26
CA MET A 114 -24.35 -2.92 -9.51
C MET A 114 -22.94 -2.33 -9.39
N ILE A 115 -22.76 -1.22 -8.68
CA ILE A 115 -21.43 -0.63 -8.42
C ILE A 115 -20.54 -1.61 -7.65
N ALA A 116 -21.07 -2.33 -6.66
CA ALA A 116 -20.31 -3.33 -5.93
C ALA A 116 -19.77 -4.44 -6.86
N ILE A 117 -20.63 -4.98 -7.72
CA ILE A 117 -20.26 -6.02 -8.71
C ILE A 117 -19.25 -5.47 -9.73
N ASN A 118 -19.54 -4.30 -10.31
CA ASN A 118 -18.70 -3.67 -11.33
C ASN A 118 -17.32 -3.33 -10.78
N SER A 119 -17.23 -2.89 -9.52
CA SER A 119 -15.96 -2.63 -8.84
C SER A 119 -15.11 -3.89 -8.74
N LEU A 120 -15.70 -5.02 -8.32
CA LEU A 120 -15.01 -6.31 -8.23
C LEU A 120 -14.54 -6.80 -9.61
N LEU A 121 -15.39 -6.73 -10.63
CA LEU A 121 -15.04 -7.13 -11.99
C LEU A 121 -13.94 -6.25 -12.58
N ARG A 122 -14.01 -4.93 -12.35
CA ARG A 122 -12.97 -4.00 -12.82
C ARG A 122 -11.64 -4.31 -12.16
N ARG A 123 -11.62 -4.51 -10.83
CA ARG A 123 -10.42 -4.91 -10.09
C ARG A 123 -9.80 -6.19 -10.64
N ALA A 124 -10.62 -7.21 -10.90
CA ALA A 124 -10.15 -8.47 -11.49
C ALA A 124 -9.53 -8.29 -12.87
N LYS A 125 -9.98 -7.31 -13.67
CA LYS A 125 -9.43 -7.03 -15.01
C LYS A 125 -8.18 -6.15 -15.00
N THR A 126 -7.99 -5.33 -13.97
CA THR A 126 -6.89 -4.34 -13.92
C THR A 126 -5.73 -4.77 -13.03
N LEU A 127 -5.97 -5.67 -12.06
CA LEU A 127 -4.97 -6.12 -11.09
C LEU A 127 -4.49 -7.56 -11.33
N LEU A 128 -5.07 -8.27 -12.32
CA LEU A 128 -4.56 -9.53 -12.89
C LEU A 128 -3.96 -9.24 -14.25
#